data_AF-A0AB36GJB2-F1
#
_entry.id   AF-A0AB36GJB2-F1
#
_cell.length_a   1.000
_cell.length_b   1.000
_cell.length_c   1.000
_cell.angle_alpha   90.00
_cell.angle_beta   90.00
_cell.angle_gamma   90.00
#
_symmetry.space_group_name_H-M   'P 1'
#
loop_
_entity.id
_entity.type
_entity.pdbx_description
1 polymer ?
#
loop_
_entity_poly.entity_id
_entity_poly.type
_entity_poly.pdbx_seq_one_letter_code
_entity_poly.pdbx_strand_id
1 'polypeptide(L)'
;MNLESTEGFYYSLAYAIAAIDYALNMGDDTYVRMSGMTESEREQFAREHPLEDIRNHTYWENDPSYRYTFLDPQPQQNGSEYTWDYKLTVSRGGYYVSNGQVHDTSYSSTPKPGDKPASEYYRGAITGKYTNGAWVLSGFFNGEKKDSSS
;
A
#
# COMPACT_ATOMS: atom_id res chain seq x y z
N MET A 1 21.66 -16.68 3.42
CA MET A 1 20.45 -16.49 2.58
C MET A 1 20.92 -15.91 1.25
N ASN A 2 20.52 -16.48 0.11
CA ASN A 2 20.82 -15.87 -1.19
C ASN A 2 19.84 -14.72 -1.40
N LEU A 3 20.32 -13.47 -1.43
CA LEU A 3 19.46 -12.31 -1.59
C LEU A 3 18.99 -12.14 -3.04
N GLU A 4 19.75 -12.63 -4.01
CA GLU A 4 19.37 -12.73 -5.42
C GLU A 4 18.60 -14.04 -5.66
N SER A 5 17.48 -14.20 -4.97
CA SER A 5 16.62 -15.38 -5.09
C SER A 5 15.15 -14.98 -5.05
N THR A 6 14.27 -15.89 -5.48
CA THR A 6 12.82 -15.74 -5.33
C THR A 6 12.43 -15.51 -3.86
N GLU A 7 13.09 -16.18 -2.92
CA GLU A 7 12.90 -15.94 -1.49
C GLU A 7 13.34 -14.52 -1.09
N GLY A 8 14.48 -14.05 -1.61
CA GLY A 8 14.95 -12.68 -1.40
C GLY A 8 13.95 -11.63 -1.89
N PHE A 9 13.30 -11.88 -3.03
CA PHE A 9 12.21 -11.04 -3.53
C PHE A 9 11.03 -11.04 -2.56
N TYR A 10 10.58 -12.22 -2.10
CA TYR A 10 9.49 -12.32 -1.13
C TYR A 10 9.77 -11.58 0.17
N TYR A 11 10.98 -11.70 0.73
CA TYR A 11 11.35 -10.97 1.95
C TYR A 11 11.37 -9.46 1.74
N SER A 12 11.92 -9.00 0.60
CA SER A 12 11.98 -7.57 0.29
C SER A 12 10.59 -6.96 0.10
N LEU A 13 9.70 -7.72 -0.55
CA LEU A 13 8.31 -7.35 -0.76
C LEU A 13 7.51 -7.33 0.55
N ALA A 14 7.63 -8.38 1.36
CA ALA A 14 6.97 -8.44 2.68
C ALA A 14 7.43 -7.30 3.59
N TYR A 15 8.73 -6.98 3.59
CA TYR A 15 9.26 -5.84 4.32
C TYR A 15 8.65 -4.52 3.84
N ALA A 16 8.56 -4.30 2.52
CA ALA A 16 7.96 -3.09 1.96
C ALA A 16 6.48 -2.95 2.34
N ILE A 17 5.68 -4.02 2.28
CA ILE A 17 4.27 -4.01 2.67
C ILE A 17 4.11 -3.76 4.17
N ALA A 18 4.92 -4.41 5.02
CA ALA A 18 4.90 -4.18 6.46
C ALA A 18 5.32 -2.74 6.82
N ALA A 19 6.25 -2.16 6.05
CA ALA A 19 6.65 -0.77 6.23
C ALA A 19 5.52 0.22 5.89
N ILE A 20 4.74 -0.04 4.83
CA ILE A 20 3.54 0.73 4.50
C ILE A 20 2.55 0.66 5.68
N ASP A 21 2.24 -0.55 6.15
CA ASP A 21 1.30 -0.76 7.25
C ASP A 21 1.74 -0.02 8.52
N TYR A 22 3.02 -0.14 8.90
CA TYR A 22 3.59 0.61 10.02
C TYR A 22 3.43 2.12 9.84
N ALA A 23 3.76 2.65 8.67
CA ALA A 23 3.69 4.08 8.40
C ALA A 23 2.26 4.61 8.46
N LEU A 24 1.26 3.83 8.04
CA LEU A 24 -0.15 4.22 8.08
C LEU A 24 -0.76 4.13 9.48
N ASN A 25 -0.19 3.32 10.37
CA ASN A 25 -0.60 3.24 11.77
C ASN A 25 0.13 4.24 12.67
N MET A 26 1.39 4.56 12.37
CA MET A 26 2.27 5.36 13.24
C MET A 26 2.56 6.76 12.70
N GLY A 27 2.24 7.02 11.43
CA GLY A 27 2.61 8.26 10.76
C GLY A 27 4.11 8.42 10.57
N ASP A 28 4.87 7.32 10.51
CA ASP A 28 6.33 7.29 10.41
C ASP A 28 6.78 6.41 9.23
N ASP A 29 7.36 7.05 8.20
CA ASP A 29 7.79 6.41 6.96
C ASP A 29 9.24 5.90 6.99
N THR A 30 9.89 5.87 8.15
CA THR A 30 11.29 5.42 8.29
C THR A 30 11.52 4.07 7.60
N TYR A 31 10.65 3.09 7.82
CA TYR A 31 10.80 1.77 7.20
C TYR A 31 10.43 1.76 5.71
N VAL A 32 9.53 2.64 5.25
CA VAL A 32 9.24 2.82 3.82
C VAL A 32 10.50 3.33 3.12
N ARG A 33 11.19 4.31 3.72
CA ARG A 33 12.46 4.85 3.22
C ARG A 33 13.62 3.84 3.26
N MET A 34 13.56 2.85 4.14
CA MET A 34 14.52 1.75 4.19
C MET A 34 14.17 0.56 3.29
N SER A 35 12.96 0.52 2.73
CA SER A 35 12.49 -0.60 1.93
C SER A 35 13.12 -0.68 0.54
N GLY A 36 12.84 -1.77 -0.17
CA GLY A 36 13.21 -1.94 -1.57
C GLY A 36 12.44 -1.03 -2.55
N MET A 37 11.42 -0.27 -2.10
CA MET A 37 10.66 0.62 -2.99
C MET A 37 11.57 1.60 -3.74
N THR A 38 11.26 1.93 -4.99
CA THR A 38 11.95 3.03 -5.71
C THR A 38 11.73 4.36 -5.01
N GLU A 39 12.60 5.34 -5.29
CA GLU A 39 12.44 6.71 -4.79
C GLU A 39 11.07 7.30 -5.17
N SER A 40 10.64 7.11 -6.42
CA SER A 40 9.33 7.59 -6.88
C SER A 40 8.16 7.03 -6.08
N GLU A 41 8.19 5.75 -5.71
CA GLU A 41 7.13 5.11 -4.91
C GLU A 41 7.14 5.64 -3.47
N ARG A 42 8.32 5.83 -2.87
CA ARG A 42 8.45 6.41 -1.52
C ARG A 42 7.91 7.83 -1.48
N GLU A 43 8.25 8.64 -2.47
CA GLU A 43 7.76 10.01 -2.55
C GLU A 43 6.25 10.04 -2.84
N GLN A 44 5.75 9.18 -3.71
CA GLN A 44 4.31 9.07 -3.97
C GLN A 44 3.57 8.71 -2.68
N PHE A 45 4.04 7.70 -1.95
CA PHE A 45 3.48 7.31 -0.66
C PHE A 45 3.42 8.48 0.31
N ALA A 46 4.53 9.20 0.50
CA ALA A 46 4.61 10.34 1.42
C ALA A 46 3.70 11.51 1.01
N ARG A 47 3.45 11.71 -0.29
CA ARG A 47 2.54 12.75 -0.79
C ARG A 47 1.06 12.37 -0.65
N GLU A 48 0.72 11.10 -0.84
CA GLU A 48 -0.68 10.65 -0.89
C GLU A 48 -1.28 10.37 0.50
N HIS A 49 -0.45 10.25 1.54
CA HIS A 49 -0.86 9.85 2.87
C HIS A 49 -0.59 10.96 3.89
N PRO A 50 -1.54 11.27 4.79
CA PRO A 50 -1.40 12.34 5.76
C PRO A 50 -0.58 11.89 6.98
N LEU A 51 0.69 11.52 6.75
CA LEU A 51 1.55 10.90 7.78
C LEU A 51 1.77 11.79 8.99
N GLU A 52 1.88 13.10 8.80
CA GLU A 52 2.00 14.06 9.91
C GLU A 52 0.73 14.09 10.76
N ASP A 53 -0.45 14.08 10.15
CA ASP A 53 -1.71 14.06 10.88
C ASP A 53 -1.94 12.74 11.63
N ILE A 54 -1.53 11.62 11.02
CA ILE A 54 -1.54 10.31 11.69
C ILE A 54 -0.65 10.34 12.93
N ARG A 55 0.59 10.84 12.78
CA ARG A 55 1.57 10.94 13.86
C ARG A 55 1.10 11.83 15.01
N ASN A 56 0.42 12.93 14.67
CA ASN A 56 -0.13 13.89 15.63
C ASN A 56 -1.51 13.47 16.16
N HIS A 57 -2.04 12.32 15.74
CA HIS A 57 -3.39 11.83 16.07
C HIS A 57 -4.52 12.80 15.69
N THR A 58 -4.27 13.70 14.73
CA THR A 58 -5.28 14.57 14.12
C THR A 58 -6.01 13.88 12.97
N TYR A 59 -5.47 12.78 12.45
CA TYR A 59 -6.13 11.84 11.56
C TYR A 59 -6.01 10.40 12.05
N TRP A 60 -7.10 9.63 12.04
CA TRP A 60 -7.06 8.18 12.23
C TRP A 60 -8.33 7.52 11.69
N GLU A 61 -8.23 6.25 11.30
CA GLU A 61 -9.35 5.46 10.77
C GLU A 61 -9.76 4.40 11.80
N ASN A 62 -11.04 4.04 11.82
CA ASN A 62 -11.52 2.97 12.70
C ASN A 62 -11.23 1.62 12.06
N ASP A 63 -10.36 0.80 12.65
CA ASP A 63 -10.01 -0.54 12.14
C ASP A 63 -9.59 -0.56 10.64
N PRO A 64 -8.57 0.24 10.25
CA PRO A 64 -8.12 0.28 8.88
C PRO A 64 -7.41 -1.02 8.48
N SER A 65 -7.54 -1.42 7.21
CA SER A 65 -6.85 -2.58 6.64
C SER A 65 -6.36 -2.27 5.23
N TYR A 66 -5.06 -2.43 5.01
CA TYR A 66 -4.40 -2.29 3.70
C TYR A 66 -3.85 -3.66 3.28
N ARG A 67 -4.61 -4.40 2.47
CA ARG A 67 -4.30 -5.80 2.16
C ARG A 67 -3.94 -6.01 0.70
N TYR A 68 -2.67 -6.32 0.43
CA TYR A 68 -2.23 -6.87 -0.83
C TYR A 68 -2.56 -8.36 -0.90
N THR A 69 -3.34 -8.76 -1.91
CA THR A 69 -3.65 -10.15 -2.22
C THR A 69 -3.06 -10.47 -3.59
N PHE A 70 -2.06 -11.34 -3.64
CA PHE A 70 -1.45 -11.74 -4.90
C PHE A 70 -2.35 -12.72 -5.65
N LEU A 71 -2.48 -12.51 -6.96
CA LEU A 71 -3.44 -13.24 -7.80
C LEU A 71 -2.93 -14.61 -8.22
N ASP A 72 -1.61 -14.75 -8.33
CA ASP A 72 -0.92 -16.00 -8.65
C ASP A 72 -0.16 -16.55 -7.43
N PRO A 73 0.07 -17.88 -7.33
CA PRO A 73 0.83 -18.47 -6.23
C PRO A 73 2.30 -18.01 -6.14
N GLN A 74 2.85 -17.56 -7.27
CA GLN A 74 4.22 -17.10 -7.40
C GLN A 74 4.30 -16.02 -8.50
N PRO A 75 5.28 -15.09 -8.43
CA PRO A 75 5.51 -14.08 -9.44
C PRO A 75 5.93 -14.72 -10.77
N GLN A 76 5.61 -14.03 -11.86
CA GLN A 76 6.14 -14.32 -13.18
C GLN A 76 7.59 -13.83 -13.25
N GLN A 77 8.48 -14.64 -13.80
CA GLN A 77 9.89 -14.30 -13.96
C GLN A 77 10.23 -14.14 -15.45
N ASN A 78 10.80 -12.99 -15.80
CA ASN A 78 11.35 -12.74 -17.13
C ASN A 78 12.82 -12.31 -16.98
N GLY A 79 13.74 -13.27 -17.10
CA GLY A 79 15.16 -13.06 -16.84
C GLY A 79 15.39 -12.68 -15.37
N SER A 80 15.90 -11.46 -15.13
CA SER A 80 16.19 -10.93 -13.80
C SER A 80 15.04 -10.13 -13.18
N GLU A 81 13.92 -9.98 -13.88
CA GLU A 81 12.77 -9.19 -13.44
C GLU A 81 11.63 -10.11 -13.02
N TYR A 82 11.00 -9.74 -11.90
CA TYR A 82 9.88 -10.42 -11.30
C TYR A 82 8.67 -9.50 -11.38
N THR A 83 7.51 -10.05 -11.76
CA THR A 83 6.24 -9.32 -11.80
C THR A 83 5.18 -10.13 -11.07
N TRP A 84 4.43 -9.49 -10.16
CA TRP A 84 3.36 -10.14 -9.41
C TRP A 84 2.11 -9.30 -9.37
N ASP A 85 1.06 -9.80 -10.03
CA ASP A 85 -0.24 -9.14 -10.03
C ASP A 85 -0.89 -9.24 -8.65
N TYR A 86 -1.48 -8.13 -8.21
CA TYR A 86 -2.14 -8.03 -6.92
C TYR A 86 -3.51 -7.37 -7.03
N LYS A 87 -4.37 -7.74 -6.08
CA LYS A 87 -5.54 -6.97 -5.66
C LYS A 87 -5.25 -6.31 -4.32
N LEU A 88 -5.25 -4.99 -4.28
CA LEU A 88 -5.19 -4.23 -3.04
C LEU A 88 -6.62 -3.95 -2.57
N THR A 89 -6.91 -4.34 -1.34
CA THR A 89 -8.13 -3.96 -0.63
C THR A 89 -7.77 -2.96 0.44
N VAL A 90 -8.31 -1.75 0.32
CA VAL A 90 -8.22 -0.72 1.35
C VAL A 90 -9.56 -0.70 2.08
N SER A 91 -9.56 -0.83 3.39
CA SER A 91 -10.72 -0.60 4.24
C SER A 91 -10.38 0.44 5.28
N ARG A 92 -11.29 1.38 5.51
CA ARG A 92 -11.16 2.48 6.47
C ARG A 92 -12.03 2.27 7.71
N GLY A 93 -12.59 1.06 7.82
CA GLY A 93 -13.71 0.67 8.68
C GLY A 93 -14.90 1.61 8.60
N GLY A 94 -15.62 1.78 9.72
CA GLY A 94 -16.94 2.43 9.77
C GLY A 94 -16.92 3.95 9.91
N TYR A 95 -15.79 4.54 10.26
CA TYR A 95 -15.61 5.97 10.34
C TYR A 95 -14.11 6.33 10.35
N TYR A 96 -13.80 7.59 10.09
CA TYR A 96 -12.48 8.17 10.35
C TYR A 96 -12.62 9.48 11.10
N VAL A 97 -11.56 9.89 11.78
CA VAL A 97 -11.46 11.20 12.41
C VAL A 97 -10.46 12.04 11.63
N SER A 98 -10.82 13.30 11.39
CA SER A 98 -9.93 14.30 10.79
C SER A 98 -10.17 15.64 11.48
N ASN A 99 -9.12 16.28 11.99
CA ASN A 99 -9.18 17.58 12.66
C ASN A 99 -10.27 17.66 13.76
N GLY A 100 -10.40 16.58 14.54
CA GLY A 100 -11.37 16.49 15.63
C GLY A 100 -12.82 16.26 15.20
N GLN A 101 -13.08 16.08 13.90
CA GLN A 101 -14.39 15.75 13.36
C GLN A 101 -14.46 14.27 12.99
N VAL A 102 -15.58 13.63 13.36
CA VAL A 102 -15.88 12.25 12.96
C VAL A 102 -16.59 12.28 11.61
N HIS A 103 -16.09 11.47 10.69
CA HIS A 103 -16.64 11.28 9.35
C HIS A 103 -17.06 9.82 9.21
N ASP A 104 -18.35 9.60 9.04
CA ASP A 104 -18.92 8.27 8.81
C ASP A 104 -18.60 7.79 7.39
N THR A 105 -18.16 6.54 7.24
CA THR A 105 -17.88 5.91 5.94
C THR A 105 -18.99 4.92 5.53
N SER A 106 -19.92 4.60 6.46
CA SER A 106 -21.02 3.66 6.29
C SER A 106 -22.21 4.23 5.51
N TYR A 107 -22.27 5.56 5.38
CA TYR A 107 -23.15 6.24 4.41
C TYR A 107 -22.29 6.56 3.18
N SER A 108 -22.57 6.03 1.99
CA SER A 108 -23.83 6.27 1.30
C SER A 108 -23.86 5.44 0.01
N SER A 109 -25.04 4.98 -0.39
CA SER A 109 -25.36 4.55 -1.77
C SER A 109 -25.04 5.64 -2.81
N THR A 110 -24.69 6.86 -2.36
CA THR A 110 -24.22 8.05 -3.08
C THR A 110 -23.22 8.87 -2.23
N PRO A 111 -21.90 8.59 -2.29
CA PRO A 111 -20.89 9.38 -1.57
C PRO A 111 -20.98 10.87 -1.94
N LYS A 112 -20.83 11.80 -0.98
CA LYS A 112 -20.67 13.21 -1.35
C LYS A 112 -19.30 13.40 -2.03
N PRO A 113 -19.14 14.41 -2.90
CA PRO A 113 -17.83 14.78 -3.40
C PRO A 113 -16.85 15.03 -2.25
N GLY A 114 -15.78 14.23 -2.17
CA GLY A 114 -14.79 14.29 -1.09
C GLY A 114 -14.96 13.25 0.02
N ASP A 115 -16.08 12.50 0.06
CA ASP A 115 -16.25 11.40 1.00
C ASP A 115 -15.36 10.21 0.60
N LYS A 116 -14.67 9.63 1.59
CA LYS A 116 -13.90 8.40 1.41
C LYS A 116 -14.83 7.20 1.64
N PRO A 117 -14.96 6.26 0.68
CA PRO A 117 -15.78 5.07 0.90
C PRO A 117 -15.17 4.16 1.97
N ALA A 118 -16.01 3.34 2.62
CA ALA A 118 -15.56 2.37 3.63
C ALA A 118 -14.55 1.34 3.09
N SER A 119 -14.62 1.03 1.80
CA SER A 119 -13.66 0.15 1.12
C SER A 119 -13.41 0.55 -0.33
N GLU A 120 -12.18 0.37 -0.77
CA GLU A 120 -11.72 0.57 -2.15
C GLU A 120 -10.92 -0.65 -2.62
N TYR A 121 -10.99 -0.90 -3.93
CA TYR A 121 -10.25 -1.98 -4.58
C TYR A 121 -9.39 -1.43 -5.70
N TYR A 122 -8.15 -1.90 -5.74
CA TYR A 122 -7.20 -1.58 -6.80
C TYR A 122 -6.60 -2.87 -7.33
N ARG A 123 -6.32 -2.90 -8.64
CA ARG A 123 -5.51 -3.96 -9.24
C ARG A 123 -4.28 -3.35 -9.88
N GLY A 124 -3.13 -3.95 -9.62
CA GLY A 124 -1.86 -3.53 -10.18
C GLY A 124 -0.91 -4.71 -10.25
N ALA A 125 0.34 -4.41 -10.59
CA ALA A 125 1.42 -5.38 -10.64
C ALA A 125 2.63 -4.78 -9.94
N ILE A 126 3.18 -5.53 -8.98
CA ILE A 126 4.46 -5.18 -8.37
C ILE A 126 5.56 -5.78 -9.21
N THR A 127 6.51 -4.94 -9.63
CA THR A 127 7.71 -5.37 -10.31
C THR A 127 8.91 -5.31 -9.37
N GLY A 128 9.83 -6.24 -9.53
CA GLY A 128 11.05 -6.32 -8.74
C GLY A 128 12.24 -6.72 -9.60
N LYS A 129 13.37 -6.03 -9.40
CA LYS A 129 14.64 -6.36 -10.03
C LYS A 129 15.77 -6.33 -9.01
N TYR A 130 16.57 -7.38 -8.98
CA TYR A 130 17.77 -7.38 -8.15
C TYR A 130 18.87 -6.53 -8.81
N THR A 131 19.30 -5.47 -8.14
CA THR A 131 20.29 -4.52 -8.65
C THR A 131 21.23 -4.11 -7.52
N ASN A 132 22.54 -4.16 -7.77
CA ASN A 132 23.57 -3.69 -6.84
C ASN A 132 23.44 -4.25 -5.40
N GLY A 133 23.05 -5.52 -5.26
CA GLY A 133 22.96 -6.19 -3.96
C GLY A 133 21.62 -6.06 -3.24
N ALA A 134 20.62 -5.41 -3.83
CA ALA A 134 19.28 -5.26 -3.24
C ALA A 134 18.15 -5.43 -4.27
N TRP A 135 16.96 -5.80 -3.80
CA TRP A 135 15.75 -5.76 -4.61
C TRP A 135 15.24 -4.33 -4.71
N VAL A 136 15.06 -3.86 -5.94
CA VAL A 136 14.39 -2.60 -6.26
C VAL A 136 12.98 -2.93 -6.71
N LEU A 137 11.98 -2.37 -6.03
CA LEU A 137 10.56 -2.70 -6.16
C LEU A 137 9.75 -1.48 -6.60
N SER A 138 8.78 -1.69 -7.48
CA SER A 138 7.84 -0.63 -7.91
C SER A 138 6.45 -1.19 -8.17
N GLY A 139 5.47 -0.28 -8.32
CA GLY A 139 4.08 -0.62 -8.61
C GLY A 139 3.22 -0.89 -7.38
N PHE A 140 3.54 -0.30 -6.23
CA PHE A 140 2.70 -0.45 -5.04
C PHE A 140 1.42 0.39 -5.13
N PHE A 141 1.51 1.54 -5.81
CA PHE A 141 0.46 2.57 -5.86
C PHE A 141 0.00 2.92 -7.30
N ASN A 142 0.39 2.12 -8.29
CA ASN A 142 -0.01 2.32 -9.71
C ASN A 142 -1.32 1.62 -10.09
N GLY A 143 -1.97 0.96 -9.13
CA GLY A 143 -3.15 0.14 -9.38
C GLY A 143 -4.35 0.98 -9.84
N GLU A 144 -5.11 0.45 -10.81
CA GLU A 144 -6.35 1.08 -11.25
C GLU A 144 -7.46 0.81 -10.24
N LYS A 145 -8.16 1.87 -9.81
CA LYS A 145 -9.37 1.74 -8.99
C LYS A 145 -10.41 0.95 -9.76
N LYS A 146 -10.97 -0.10 -9.15
CA LYS A 146 -12.09 -0.86 -9.69
C LYS A 146 -13.32 -0.62 -8.84
N ASP A 147 -14.46 -0.40 -9.49
CA ASP A 147 -15.74 -0.36 -8.81
C ASP A 147 -16.08 -1.76 -8.30
N SER A 148 -16.78 -1.83 -7.17
CA SER A 148 -17.22 -3.07 -6.50
C SER A 148 -18.09 -4.01 -7.35
N SER A 149 -18.35 -3.65 -8.61
CA SER A 149 -19.28 -4.30 -9.54
C SER A 149 -18.62 -5.02 -10.72
N SER A 150 -17.28 -5.18 -10.72
CA SER A 150 -16.54 -5.86 -11.81
C SER A 150 -16.02 -7.25 -11.45
#